data_AF-A0A9D5NLS9-F1
#
_entry.id   AF-A0A9D5NLS9-F1
#
_cell.length_a   1.000
_cell.length_b   1.000
_cell.length_c   1.000
_cell.angle_alpha   90.00
_cell.angle_beta   90.00
_cell.angle_gamma   90.00
#
_symmetry.space_group_name_H-M   'P 1'
#
loop_
_entity.id
_entity.type
_entity.pdbx_description
1 polymer ?
#
loop_
_entity_poly.entity_id
_entity_poly.type
_entity_poly.pdbx_seq_one_letter_code
_entity_poly.pdbx_strand_id
1 'polypeptide(L)'
;MQKELTLSTSHHKILLTISYLNKLSYYPLSEGVYRILIGDVSDDIIPFKDCPTYGTLISFNSKKVSRYIMMLHRYGYISKKYDPQTNELYLEVTQKGEVASNKYFAKFKGSLLKKTPKGKPVIVKID
;
A
#
# COMPACT_ATOMS: atom_id res chain seq x y z
N MET A 1 -9.37 -24.32 -14.16
CA MET A 1 -9.56 -22.85 -14.08
C MET A 1 -9.23 -22.38 -12.68
N GLN A 2 -8.20 -21.55 -12.49
CA GLN A 2 -8.05 -20.83 -11.21
C GLN A 2 -9.20 -19.82 -11.11
N LYS A 3 -9.98 -19.89 -10.01
CA LYS A 3 -11.00 -18.87 -9.72
C LYS A 3 -10.32 -17.50 -9.64
N GLU A 4 -10.90 -16.49 -10.28
CA GLU A 4 -10.38 -15.13 -10.13
C GLU A 4 -10.56 -14.63 -8.69
N LEU A 5 -9.57 -13.90 -8.19
CA LEU A 5 -9.68 -13.23 -6.90
C LEU A 5 -10.59 -12.01 -7.03
N THR A 6 -11.69 -12.01 -6.29
CA THR A 6 -12.49 -10.79 -6.05
C THR A 6 -11.70 -9.83 -5.17
N LEU A 7 -11.19 -8.76 -5.77
CA LEU A 7 -10.40 -7.75 -5.06
C LEU A 7 -11.30 -6.89 -4.17
N SER A 8 -10.93 -6.79 -2.89
CA SER A 8 -11.54 -5.85 -1.95
C SER A 8 -10.85 -4.49 -1.99
N THR A 9 -11.47 -3.46 -1.39
CA THR A 9 -10.85 -2.14 -1.21
C THR A 9 -9.45 -2.20 -0.61
N SER A 10 -9.20 -3.10 0.35
CA SER A 10 -7.87 -3.28 0.95
C SER A 10 -6.84 -3.79 -0.06
N HIS A 11 -7.22 -4.74 -0.91
CA HIS A 11 -6.35 -5.23 -1.98
C HIS A 11 -5.98 -4.10 -2.95
N HIS A 12 -6.97 -3.30 -3.33
CA HIS A 12 -6.74 -2.16 -4.23
C HIS A 12 -5.86 -1.08 -3.61
N LYS A 13 -6.05 -0.77 -2.32
CA LYS A 13 -5.16 0.16 -1.60
C LYS A 13 -3.72 -0.35 -1.58
N ILE A 14 -3.52 -1.63 -1.32
CA ILE A 14 -2.18 -2.24 -1.35
C ILE A 14 -1.58 -2.16 -2.76
N LEU A 15 -2.33 -2.54 -3.81
CA LEU A 15 -1.87 -2.43 -5.19
C LEU A 15 -1.52 -0.99 -5.59
N LEU A 16 -2.32 -0.02 -5.15
CA LEU A 16 -2.09 1.39 -5.43
C LEU A 16 -0.84 1.90 -4.70
N THR A 17 -0.59 1.48 -3.45
CA THR A 17 0.67 1.79 -2.74
C THR A 17 1.88 1.27 -3.50
N ILE A 18 1.89 -0.01 -3.88
CA ILE A 18 3.03 -0.62 -4.57
C ILE A 18 3.23 0.04 -5.95
N SER A 19 2.14 0.25 -6.70
CA SER A 19 2.20 0.90 -8.02
C SER A 19 2.71 2.35 -7.93
N TYR A 20 2.28 3.10 -6.91
CA TYR A 20 2.78 4.46 -6.66
C TYR A 20 4.30 4.46 -6.44
N LEU A 21 4.79 3.57 -5.57
CA LEU A 21 6.22 3.46 -5.28
C LEU A 21 7.02 3.00 -6.50
N ASN A 22 6.56 1.96 -7.22
CA ASN A 22 7.24 1.44 -8.40
C ASN A 22 7.36 2.50 -9.50
N LYS A 23 6.34 3.37 -9.69
CA LYS A 23 6.40 4.51 -10.63
C LYS A 23 7.45 5.55 -10.25
N LEU A 24 7.74 5.69 -8.96
CA LEU A 24 8.83 6.51 -8.44
C LEU A 24 10.17 5.75 -8.41
N SER A 25 10.24 4.53 -8.96
CA SER A 25 11.39 3.63 -8.91
C SER A 25 11.78 3.15 -7.51
N TYR A 26 10.85 3.19 -6.55
CA TYR A 26 11.00 2.57 -5.23
C TYR A 26 10.27 1.22 -5.19
N TYR A 27 10.96 0.17 -4.75
CA TYR A 27 10.39 -1.18 -4.67
C TYR A 27 10.31 -1.60 -3.21
N PRO A 28 9.10 -1.75 -2.63
CA PRO A 28 8.96 -1.97 -1.20
C PRO A 28 9.00 -3.45 -0.82
N LEU A 29 9.43 -3.74 0.42
CA LEU A 29 9.06 -4.98 1.11
C LEU A 29 7.61 -4.91 1.60
N SER A 30 7.06 -6.04 2.04
CA SER A 30 5.74 -6.09 2.68
C SER A 30 5.64 -5.12 3.87
N GLU A 31 6.73 -4.97 4.63
CA GLU A 31 6.79 -4.07 5.78
C GLU A 31 6.68 -2.59 5.38
N GLY A 32 7.41 -2.16 4.35
CA GLY A 32 7.32 -0.79 3.83
C GLY A 32 5.90 -0.45 3.34
N VAL A 33 5.24 -1.40 2.67
CA VAL A 33 3.83 -1.25 2.26
C VAL A 33 2.92 -1.08 3.48
N TYR A 34 3.11 -1.91 4.51
CA TYR A 34 2.33 -1.82 5.76
C TYR A 34 2.50 -0.45 6.43
N ARG A 35 3.74 0.00 6.62
CA ARG A 35 4.08 1.26 7.30
C ARG A 35 3.48 2.48 6.60
N ILE A 36 3.51 2.54 5.27
CA ILE A 36 2.82 3.59 4.49
C ILE A 36 1.30 3.53 4.72
N LEU A 37 0.69 2.34 4.65
CA LEU A 37 -0.76 2.18 4.76
C LEU A 37 -1.30 2.58 6.14
N ILE A 38 -0.51 2.42 7.20
CA ILE A 38 -0.87 2.90 8.54
C ILE A 38 -0.47 4.35 8.82
N GLY A 39 0.35 4.95 7.95
CA GLY A 39 0.81 6.33 8.08
C GLY A 39 1.90 6.51 9.13
N ASP A 40 2.85 5.56 9.20
CA ASP A 40 4.05 5.63 10.04
C ASP A 40 4.86 6.91 9.75
N VAL A 41 5.31 7.59 10.79
CA VAL A 41 6.02 8.89 10.73
C VAL A 41 7.54 8.76 10.87
N SER A 42 8.10 7.57 10.70
CA SER A 42 9.54 7.36 10.69
C SER A 42 10.21 8.00 9.46
N ASP A 43 11.47 8.38 9.59
CA ASP A 43 12.23 9.12 8.56
C ASP A 43 12.27 8.44 7.19
N ASP A 44 12.28 7.12 7.15
CA ASP A 44 12.28 6.33 5.91
C ASP A 44 10.90 6.28 5.20
N ILE A 45 9.83 6.66 5.90
CA ILE A 45 8.44 6.62 5.40
C ILE A 45 7.92 8.02 5.07
N ILE A 46 8.35 9.06 5.80
CA ILE A 46 7.97 10.47 5.58
C ILE A 46 8.05 10.92 4.11
N PRO A 47 9.08 10.57 3.32
CA PRO A 47 9.17 10.94 1.90
C PRO A 47 7.98 10.46 1.06
N PHE A 48 7.23 9.46 1.52
CA PHE A 48 6.10 8.86 0.83
C PHE A 48 4.73 9.30 1.39
N LYS A 49 4.67 10.35 2.23
CA LYS A 49 3.42 10.89 2.80
C LYS A 49 2.37 11.31 1.77
N ASP A 50 2.82 11.67 0.57
CA ASP A 50 1.96 12.09 -0.53
C ASP A 50 1.34 10.90 -1.28
N CYS A 51 1.75 9.66 -0.94
CA CYS A 51 1.13 8.45 -1.45
C CYS A 51 -0.39 8.52 -1.19
N PRO A 52 -1.25 8.27 -2.21
CA PRO A 52 -2.70 8.40 -2.06
C PRO A 52 -3.31 7.52 -0.96
N THR A 53 -2.63 6.43 -0.62
CA THR A 53 -3.07 5.43 0.35
C THR A 53 -2.42 5.57 1.73
N TYR A 54 -1.58 6.60 1.91
CA TYR A 54 -0.92 6.88 3.19
C TYR A 54 -1.95 7.04 4.32
N GLY A 55 -1.77 6.30 5.41
CA GLY A 55 -2.68 6.37 6.58
C GLY A 55 -4.12 5.95 6.29
N THR A 56 -4.39 5.22 5.21
CA THR A 56 -5.77 4.81 4.86
C THR A 56 -6.22 3.49 5.50
N LEU A 57 -5.30 2.78 6.18
CA LEU A 57 -5.53 1.50 6.87
C LEU A 57 -4.91 1.48 8.29
N ILE A 58 -4.95 2.59 9.03
CA ILE A 58 -4.35 2.75 10.39
C ILE A 58 -4.66 1.61 11.36
N SER A 59 -5.88 1.05 11.32
CA SER A 59 -6.30 -0.01 12.24
C SER A 59 -5.85 -1.42 11.83
N PHE A 60 -5.06 -1.57 10.77
CA PHE A 60 -4.57 -2.87 10.32
C PHE A 60 -3.26 -3.21 11.05
N ASN A 61 -3.04 -4.50 11.28
CA ASN A 61 -1.74 -5.02 11.70
C ASN A 61 -0.96 -5.55 10.49
N SER A 62 0.35 -5.72 10.66
CA SER A 62 1.26 -6.21 9.62
C SER A 62 0.81 -7.56 9.05
N LYS A 63 0.43 -8.53 9.91
CA LYS A 63 -0.05 -9.86 9.50
C LYS A 63 -1.23 -9.78 8.53
N LYS A 64 -2.18 -8.88 8.76
CA LYS A 64 -3.36 -8.69 7.91
C LYS A 64 -2.96 -8.14 6.54
N VAL A 65 -2.06 -7.16 6.49
CA VAL A 65 -1.53 -6.61 5.23
C VAL A 65 -0.75 -7.68 4.46
N SER A 66 0.14 -8.43 5.12
CA SER A 66 0.90 -9.53 4.52
C SER A 66 0.00 -10.61 3.92
N ARG A 67 -1.14 -10.92 4.55
CA ARG A 67 -2.12 -11.87 3.99
C ARG A 67 -2.70 -11.36 2.66
N TYR A 68 -3.04 -10.07 2.57
CA TYR A 68 -3.51 -9.48 1.32
C TYR A 68 -2.42 -9.45 0.24
N ILE A 69 -1.19 -9.10 0.59
CA ILE A 69 -0.03 -9.15 -0.33
C ILE A 69 0.19 -10.57 -0.85
N MET A 70 0.17 -11.58 0.02
CA MET A 70 0.29 -12.98 -0.37
C MET A 70 -0.81 -13.38 -1.37
N MET A 71 -2.05 -12.93 -1.16
CA MET A 71 -3.15 -13.18 -2.10
C MET A 71 -2.89 -12.50 -3.43
N LEU A 72 -2.53 -11.21 -3.45
CA LEU A 72 -2.20 -10.50 -4.68
C LEU A 72 -1.10 -11.19 -5.48
N HIS A 73 -0.05 -11.67 -4.79
CA HIS A 73 1.04 -12.42 -5.40
C HIS A 73 0.56 -13.75 -5.98
N ARG A 74 -0.19 -14.54 -5.21
CA ARG A 74 -0.73 -15.84 -5.63
C ARG A 74 -1.57 -15.75 -6.90
N TYR A 75 -2.32 -14.65 -7.07
CA TYR A 75 -3.19 -14.43 -8.23
C TYR A 75 -2.56 -13.59 -9.35
N GLY A 76 -1.24 -13.31 -9.25
CA GLY A 76 -0.45 -12.68 -10.31
C GLY A 76 -0.63 -11.18 -10.47
N TYR A 77 -1.15 -10.48 -9.46
CA TYR A 77 -1.27 -9.01 -9.49
C TYR A 77 0.03 -8.31 -9.09
N ILE A 78 0.90 -8.99 -8.37
CA ILE A 78 2.25 -8.52 -8.02
C ILE A 78 3.25 -9.67 -8.23
N SER A 79 4.48 -9.31 -8.57
CA SER A 79 5.65 -10.18 -8.68
C SER A 79 6.67 -9.83 -7.60
N LYS A 80 7.73 -10.61 -7.53
CA LYS A 80 8.90 -10.33 -6.71
C LYS A 80 10.08 -10.00 -7.62
N LYS A 81 10.81 -8.94 -7.27
CA LYS A 81 12.03 -8.49 -7.93
C LYS A 81 13.20 -8.68 -6.97
N TYR A 82 14.18 -9.46 -7.39
CA TYR A 82 15.38 -9.69 -6.58
C TYR A 82 16.35 -8.52 -6.69
N ASP A 83 16.89 -8.09 -5.57
CA ASP A 83 18.01 -7.16 -5.50
C ASP A 83 19.25 -7.87 -4.93
N PRO A 84 20.35 -7.99 -5.70
CA PRO A 84 21.57 -8.62 -5.24
C PRO A 84 22.30 -7.81 -4.15
N GLN A 85 22.06 -6.50 -4.03
CA GLN A 85 22.76 -5.67 -3.04
C GLN A 85 22.27 -5.93 -1.62
N THR A 86 20.96 -6.06 -1.45
CA THR A 86 20.34 -6.34 -0.15
C THR A 86 20.04 -7.81 0.06
N ASN A 87 20.14 -8.63 -0.99
CA ASN A 87 19.75 -10.05 -1.02
C ASN A 87 18.27 -10.27 -0.64
N GLU A 88 17.40 -9.35 -1.07
CA GLU A 88 15.96 -9.38 -0.77
C GLU A 88 15.09 -9.46 -2.03
N LEU A 89 13.82 -9.83 -1.81
CA LEU A 89 12.79 -9.89 -2.84
C LEU A 89 11.75 -8.79 -2.62
N TYR A 90 11.85 -7.72 -3.41
CA TYR A 90 10.95 -6.58 -3.35
C TYR A 90 9.69 -6.79 -4.18
N LEU A 91 8.64 -6.05 -3.82
CA LEU A 91 7.34 -6.16 -4.48
C LEU A 91 7.30 -5.26 -5.72
N GLU A 92 6.83 -5.84 -6.82
CA GLU A 92 6.62 -5.15 -8.08
C GLU A 92 5.18 -5.42 -8.58
N VAL A 93 4.50 -4.39 -9.07
CA VAL A 93 3.18 -4.56 -9.67
C VAL A 93 3.32 -5.11 -11.08
N THR A 94 2.56 -6.16 -11.41
CA THR A 94 2.51 -6.69 -12.77
C THR A 94 1.55 -5.87 -13.64
N GLN A 95 1.59 -6.03 -14.96
CA GLN A 95 0.61 -5.41 -15.86
C GLN A 95 -0.85 -5.70 -15.44
N LYS A 96 -1.13 -6.92 -14.96
CA LYS A 96 -2.44 -7.31 -14.43
C LYS A 96 -2.82 -6.50 -13.19
N GLY A 97 -1.86 -6.30 -12.27
CA GLY A 97 -2.01 -5.45 -11.10
C GLY A 97 -2.28 -3.99 -11.45
N GLU A 98 -1.56 -3.45 -12.44
CA GLU A 98 -1.75 -2.06 -12.89
C GLU A 98 -3.13 -1.85 -13.48
N VAL A 99 -3.59 -2.74 -14.36
CA VAL A 99 -4.94 -2.68 -14.93
C VAL A 99 -6.01 -2.71 -13.82
N ALA A 100 -5.85 -3.58 -12.83
CA ALA A 100 -6.77 -3.67 -11.70
C ALA A 100 -6.74 -2.40 -10.81
N SER A 101 -5.56 -1.84 -10.57
CA SER A 101 -5.37 -0.60 -9.81
C SER A 101 -6.00 0.60 -10.52
N ASN A 102 -5.74 0.76 -11.82
CA ASN A 102 -6.28 1.86 -12.63
C ASN A 102 -7.81 1.79 -12.73
N LYS A 103 -8.38 0.60 -12.93
CA LYS A 103 -9.84 0.41 -12.92
C LYS A 103 -10.47 0.82 -11.59
N TYR A 104 -9.83 0.47 -10.47
CA TYR A 104 -10.29 0.88 -9.15
C TYR A 104 -10.19 2.40 -8.96
N PHE A 105 -9.04 2.99 -9.29
CA PHE A 105 -8.83 4.43 -9.16
C PHE A 105 -9.83 5.24 -10.00
N ALA A 106 -10.10 4.80 -11.24
CA ALA A 106 -11.09 5.43 -12.11
C ALA A 106 -12.52 5.31 -11.55
N LYS A 107 -12.87 4.18 -10.94
CA LYS A 107 -14.19 3.94 -10.34
C LYS A 107 -14.41 4.71 -9.03
N PHE A 108 -13.36 4.90 -8.24
CA PHE A 108 -13.43 5.50 -6.91
C PHE A 108 -12.73 6.87 -6.83
N LYS A 109 -12.72 7.63 -7.94
CA LYS A 109 -12.14 8.99 -8.05
C LYS A 109 -12.24 9.75 -6.72
N GLY A 110 -11.12 9.89 -6.01
CA GLY A 110 -11.00 10.74 -4.82
C GLY A 110 -11.49 10.20 -3.47
N SER A 111 -12.04 8.98 -3.34
CA SER A 111 -12.57 8.49 -2.05
C SER A 111 -11.56 7.69 -1.21
N LEU A 112 -10.26 7.91 -1.40
CA LEU A 112 -9.26 7.44 -0.43
C LEU A 112 -9.37 8.35 0.78
N LEU A 113 -10.32 8.02 1.66
CA LEU A 113 -10.48 8.68 2.95
C LEU A 113 -9.18 8.48 3.72
N LYS A 114 -8.30 9.49 3.66
CA LYS A 114 -7.17 9.64 4.57
C LYS A 114 -7.79 9.75 5.95
N LYS A 115 -7.62 8.72 6.76
CA LYS A 115 -8.07 8.79 8.15
C LYS A 115 -7.00 9.59 8.86
N THR A 116 -7.35 10.73 9.43
CA THR A 116 -6.46 11.41 10.37
C THR A 116 -6.19 10.44 11.52
N PRO A 117 -4.94 10.22 11.95
CA PRO A 117 -4.66 9.42 13.14
C PRO A 117 -5.48 9.97 14.31
N LYS A 118 -6.35 9.13 14.88
CA LYS A 118 -7.12 9.46 16.08
C LYS A 118 -6.16 9.46 17.28
N GLY A 119 -5.51 10.59 17.50
CA GLY A 119 -4.90 10.96 18.78
C GLY A 119 -5.67 12.12 19.39
N LYS A 120 -5.69 12.22 20.73
CA LYS A 120 -6.21 13.40 21.42
C LYS A 120 -5.43 14.65 20.94
N PRO A 121 -6.06 15.83 20.81
CA PRO A 121 -5.30 17.05 20.54
C PRO A 121 -4.26 17.26 21.66
N VAL A 122 -2.98 17.32 21.28
CA VAL A 122 -1.86 17.60 22.20
C VAL A 122 -1.61 19.11 22.34
N ILE A 123 -2.30 19.93 21.54
CA ILE A 123 -2.21 21.39 21.60
C ILE A 123 -3.61 21.94 21.78
N VAL A 124 -3.80 22.59 22.93
CA VAL A 124 -4.98 23.37 23.28
C VAL A 124 -4.56 24.83 23.27
N LYS A 125 -5.43 25.72 22.79
CA LYS A 125 -5.23 27.15 22.93
C LYS A 125 -5.43 27.51 24.41
N ILE A 126 -4.47 28.20 24.99
CA ILE A 126 -4.57 28.82 26.31
C ILE A 126 -4.70 30.32 26.05
N ASP A 127 -5.69 30.95 26.67
CA ASP A 127 -5.82 32.41 26.71
C ASP A 127 -4.87 32.99 27.77
#